data_AF-F4MMA6-F1
#
_entry.id   AF-F4MMA6-F1
#
_cell.length_a   1.000
_cell.length_b   1.000
_cell.length_c   1.000
_cell.angle_alpha   90.00
_cell.angle_beta   90.00
_cell.angle_gamma   90.00
#
_symmetry.space_group_name_H-M   'P 1'
#
loop_
_entity.id
_entity.type
_entity.pdbx_description
1 polymer ?
#
loop_
_entity_poly.entity_id
_entity_poly.type
_entity_poly.pdbx_seq_one_letter_code
_entity_poly.pdbx_strand_id
1 'polypeptide(L)' 'MEERLIKAQVKTDVKELIERLPDEQKEVVKLRHYYDMSFKEISDITNVSINTALGRMRYALINLRKLVEETGVSLEM' A
#
# COMPACT_ATOMS: atom_id res chain seq x y z
N MET A 1 16.72 19.72 -9.09
CA MET A 1 17.45 18.43 -8.98
C MET A 1 17.13 17.78 -7.65
N GLU A 2 17.30 18.51 -6.56
CA GLU A 2 16.97 18.11 -5.18
C GLU A 2 15.52 17.62 -5.01
N GLU A 3 14.52 18.37 -5.45
CA GLU A 3 13.10 17.93 -5.37
C GLU A 3 12.83 16.58 -6.06
N ARG A 4 13.52 16.29 -7.17
CA ARG A 4 13.37 15.00 -7.88
C ARG A 4 13.99 13.86 -7.08
N LEU A 5 15.10 14.12 -6.39
CA LEU A 5 15.79 13.14 -5.55
C LEU A 5 14.96 12.83 -4.31
N ILE A 6 14.40 13.85 -3.65
CA ILE A 6 13.50 13.68 -2.49
C ILE A 6 12.28 12.84 -2.86
N LYS A 7 11.61 13.18 -3.97
CA LYS A 7 10.45 12.40 -4.45
C LYS A 7 10.80 10.95 -4.80
N ALA A 8 11.99 10.71 -5.36
CA ALA A 8 12.44 9.35 -5.66
C ALA A 8 12.71 8.54 -4.39
N GLN A 9 13.27 9.17 -3.35
CA GLN A 9 13.51 8.55 -2.05
C GLN A 9 12.19 8.18 -1.38
N VAL A 10 11.27 9.14 -1.23
CA VAL A 10 9.93 8.91 -0.65
C VAL A 10 9.21 7.76 -1.36
N LYS A 11 9.29 7.71 -2.69
CA LYS A 11 8.67 6.63 -3.47
C LYS A 11 9.31 5.27 -3.21
N THR A 12 10.62 5.23 -2.97
CA THR A 12 11.36 4.01 -2.63
C THR A 12 10.98 3.53 -1.24
N ASP A 13 10.96 4.44 -0.26
CA ASP A 13 10.60 4.13 1.12
C ASP A 13 9.18 3.56 1.20
N VAL A 14 8.21 4.20 0.54
CA VAL A 14 6.82 3.71 0.49
C VAL A 14 6.73 2.31 -0.12
N LYS A 15 7.50 2.02 -1.18
CA LYS A 15 7.53 0.68 -1.78
C LYS A 15 8.04 -0.36 -0.81
N GLU A 16 9.13 -0.07 -0.09
CA GLU A 16 9.69 -0.99 0.90
C GLU A 16 8.71 -1.25 2.05
N LEU A 17 7.98 -0.23 2.50
CA LEU A 17 6.96 -0.39 3.53
C LEU A 17 5.79 -1.27 3.05
N ILE A 18 5.36 -1.14 1.78
CA ILE A 18 4.34 -2.02 1.18
C ILE A 18 4.82 -3.48 1.17
N GLU A 19 6.10 -3.75 0.91
CA GLU A 19 6.64 -5.11 0.93
C GLU A 19 6.65 -5.75 2.34
N ARG A 20 6.60 -4.94 3.41
CA ARG A 20 6.53 -5.42 4.80
C ARG A 20 5.11 -5.74 5.27
N LEU A 21 4.08 -5.40 4.49
CA LEU A 21 2.70 -5.74 4.83
C LEU A 21 2.46 -7.26 4.78
N PRO A 22 1.50 -7.77 5.58
CA PRO A 22 0.95 -9.11 5.38
C PRO A 22 0.51 -9.32 3.93
N ASP A 23 0.69 -10.53 3.39
CA ASP A 23 0.54 -10.79 1.95
C ASP A 23 -0.82 -10.39 1.40
N GLU A 24 -1.90 -10.67 2.13
CA GLU A 24 -3.26 -10.30 1.72
C GLU A 24 -3.48 -8.77 1.65
N GLN A 25 -2.80 -8.01 2.52
CA GLN A 25 -2.87 -6.55 2.56
C GLN A 25 -2.00 -5.93 1.46
N LYS A 26 -0.82 -6.52 1.24
CA LYS A 26 0.10 -6.16 0.15
C LYS A 26 -0.54 -6.38 -1.22
N GLU A 27 -1.19 -7.53 -1.42
CA GLU A 27 -1.85 -7.90 -2.65
C GLU A 27 -2.93 -6.87 -3.03
N VAL A 28 -3.85 -6.55 -2.12
CA VAL A 28 -4.91 -5.57 -2.41
C VAL A 28 -4.36 -4.17 -2.71
N VAL A 29 -3.27 -3.75 -2.04
CA VAL A 29 -2.59 -2.48 -2.32
C VAL A 29 -1.98 -2.48 -3.72
N LYS A 30 -1.27 -3.55 -4.11
CA LYS A 30 -0.66 -3.67 -5.43
C LYS A 30 -1.73 -3.70 -6.52
N LEU A 31 -2.77 -4.54 -6.40
CA LEU A 31 -3.86 -4.62 -7.36
C LEU A 31 -4.58 -3.27 -7.52
N ARG A 32 -4.82 -2.56 -6.41
CA ARG A 32 -5.48 -1.26 -6.47
C ARG A 32 -4.62 -0.16 -7.08
N HIS A 33 -3.36 -0.04 -6.67
CA HIS A 33 -2.54 1.13 -7.00
C HIS A 33 -1.61 0.93 -8.20
N TYR A 34 -1.17 -0.30 -8.47
CA TYR A 34 -0.26 -0.60 -9.58
C TYR A 34 -0.99 -1.18 -10.79
N TYR A 35 -2.14 -1.81 -10.58
CA TYR A 35 -2.96 -2.39 -11.65
C TYR A 35 -4.30 -1.65 -11.85
N ASP A 36 -4.55 -0.57 -11.10
CA ASP A 36 -5.76 0.29 -11.18
C ASP A 36 -7.09 -0.47 -11.09
N MET A 37 -7.11 -1.59 -10.38
CA MET A 37 -8.31 -2.43 -10.27
C MET A 37 -9.30 -1.88 -9.24
N SER A 38 -10.59 -1.94 -9.54
CA SER A 38 -11.64 -1.66 -8.57
C SER A 38 -11.70 -2.75 -7.48
N PHE A 39 -12.29 -2.44 -6.32
CA PHE A 39 -12.45 -3.45 -5.26
C PHE A 39 -13.35 -4.62 -5.67
N LYS A 40 -14.22 -4.41 -6.67
CA LYS A 40 -15.04 -5.46 -7.25
C LYS A 40 -14.19 -6.42 -8.10
N GLU A 41 -13.36 -5.89 -8.99
CA GLU A 41 -12.44 -6.74 -9.78
C GLU A 41 -11.43 -7.47 -8.89
N ILE A 42 -10.96 -6.81 -7.82
CA ILE A 42 -10.09 -7.43 -6.83
C ILE A 42 -10.84 -8.55 -6.09
N SER A 43 -12.09 -8.34 -5.68
CA SER A 43 -12.88 -9.38 -5.01
C SER A 43 -13.09 -10.59 -5.94
N ASP A 44 -13.32 -10.34 -7.22
CA ASP A 44 -13.54 -11.37 -8.22
C ASP A 44 -12.27 -12.19 -8.48
N ILE A 45 -11.11 -11.53 -8.67
CA ILE A 45 -9.84 -12.23 -8.98
C ILE A 45 -9.25 -12.96 -7.76
N THR A 46 -9.43 -12.42 -6.55
CA THR A 46 -8.92 -13.04 -5.31
C THR A 46 -9.94 -13.99 -4.66
N ASN A 47 -11.12 -14.15 -5.27
CA ASN A 47 -12.20 -15.01 -4.80
C ASN A 47 -12.60 -14.77 -3.32
N VAL A 48 -12.76 -13.50 -2.95
CA VAL A 48 -13.24 -13.07 -1.63
C VAL A 48 -14.44 -12.13 -1.77
N SER A 49 -15.11 -11.82 -0.67
CA SER A 49 -16.16 -10.79 -0.71
C SER A 49 -15.57 -9.39 -0.93
N ILE A 50 -16.34 -8.48 -1.54
CA ILE A 50 -15.95 -7.05 -1.65
C ILE A 50 -15.61 -6.43 -0.28
N ASN A 51 -16.31 -6.84 0.78
CA ASN A 51 -16.05 -6.37 2.14
C ASN A 51 -14.72 -6.90 2.69
N THR A 52 -14.32 -8.11 2.32
CA THR A 52 -13.00 -8.67 2.67
C THR A 52 -11.89 -7.87 2.00
N ALA A 53 -12.03 -7.55 0.70
CA ALA A 53 -11.05 -6.72 -0.01
C ALA A 53 -10.95 -5.30 0.59
N LEU A 54 -12.09 -4.66 0.89
CA LEU A 54 -12.14 -3.37 1.58
C LEU A 54 -11.49 -3.43 2.97
N GLY A 55 -11.76 -4.49 3.74
CA GLY A 55 -11.15 -4.74 5.04
C GLY A 55 -9.63 -4.87 4.95
N ARG A 56 -9.13 -5.70 4.03
CA ARG A 56 -7.69 -5.86 3.76
C ARG A 56 -7.03 -4.52 3.42
N MET A 57 -7.66 -3.70 2.57
CA MET A 57 -7.15 -2.37 2.24
C MET A 57 -7.12 -1.45 3.46
N ARG A 58 -8.20 -1.43 4.27
CA ARG A 58 -8.25 -0.62 5.49
C ARG A 58 -7.11 -1.00 6.45
N TYR A 59 -6.90 -2.29 6.68
CA TYR A 59 -5.82 -2.75 7.56
C TYR A 59 -4.43 -2.52 6.95
N ALA A 60 -4.29 -2.60 5.62
CA ALA A 60 -3.06 -2.23 4.93
C ALA A 60 -2.67 -0.77 5.24
N LEU A 61 -3.62 0.17 5.11
CA LEU A 61 -3.37 1.59 5.37
C LEU A 61 -3.03 1.86 6.85
N ILE A 62 -3.72 1.18 7.78
CA ILE A 62 -3.43 1.29 9.22
C ILE A 62 -2.01 0.79 9.52
N ASN A 63 -1.63 -0.36 8.96
CA ASN A 63 -0.32 -0.95 9.20
C ASN A 63 0.80 -0.17 8.52
N LEU A 64 0.57 0.36 7.32
CA LEU A 64 1.52 1.27 6.67
C LEU A 64 1.79 2.50 7.54
N ARG A 65 0.76 3.11 8.12
CA ARG A 65 0.93 4.26 9.02
C ARG A 65 1.82 3.91 10.22
N LYS A 66 1.59 2.76 10.86
CA LYS A 66 2.43 2.29 11.97
C LYS A 66 3.88 2.06 11.52
N LEU A 67 4.07 1.42 10.37
CA LEU A 67 5.42 1.15 9.85
C LEU A 67 6.17 2.46 9.52
N VAL A 68 5.48 3.49 9.03
CA VAL A 68 6.07 4.83 8.81
C VAL A 68 6.55 5.42 10.15
N GLU A 69 5.72 5.37 11.18
CA GLU A 69 6.05 5.86 12.53
C GLU A 69 7.24 5.09 13.14
N GLU A 70 7.29 3.78 12.96
CA GLU A 70 8.36 2.91 13.48
C GLU A 70 9.70 3.08 12.75
N THR A 71 9.66 3.31 11.43
CA THR A 71 10.87 3.43 10.60
C THR A 71 11.43 4.85 10.54
N GLY A 72 10.71 5.83 11.09
CA GLY A 72 11.10 7.24 11.06
C GLY A 72 11.11 7.85 9.65
N VAL A 73 10.42 7.21 8.70
CA VAL A 73 10.30 7.73 7.33
C VAL A 73 9.46 9.00 7.38
N SER A 74 10.06 10.15 7.06
CA SER A 74 9.31 11.38 6.89
C SER A 74 8.70 11.39 5.48
N LEU A 75 7.37 11.32 5.42
CA LEU A 75 6.61 11.47 4.17
C LEU A 75 6.19 12.93 3.91
N GLU A 76 6.71 13.89 4.70
CA GLU A 76 6.47 15.31 4.45
C GLU A 76 7.17 15.71 3.14
N MET A 77 6.38 16.26 2.22
CA MET A 77 6.81 16.72 0.90
C MET A 77 7.09 18.21 0.90
#